data_AF-A0A6V7JB39-F1
#
_entry.id   AF-A0A6V7JB39-F1
#
_cell.length_a   1.000
_cell.length_b   1.000
_cell.length_c   1.000
_cell.angle_alpha   90.00
_cell.angle_beta   90.00
_cell.angle_gamma   90.00
#
_symmetry.space_group_name_H-M   'P 1'
#
loop_
_entity.id
_entity.type
_entity.pdbx_description
1 polymer ?
#
loop_
_entity_poly.entity_id
_entity_poly.type
_entity_poly.pdbx_seq_one_letter_code
_entity_poly.pdbx_strand_id
1 'polypeptide(L)' 'LFGDWYEGWRIDNKWQPGFQCSSVYFFRDKEGVITEELDAVIPA' A
#
# COMPACT_ATOMS: atom_id res chain seq x y z
N LEU A 1 7.44 2.85 11.14
CA LEU A 1 6.12 2.87 10.46
C LEU A 1 6.20 3.64 9.14
N PHE A 2 6.92 4.76 9.04
CA PHE A 2 7.20 5.42 7.75
C PHE A 2 8.18 4.61 6.88
N GLY A 3 8.08 4.74 5.55
CA GLY A 3 8.88 4.00 4.58
C GLY A 3 8.06 3.05 3.70
N ASP A 4 8.76 2.27 2.89
CA ASP A 4 8.17 1.30 1.97
C ASP A 4 7.81 0.00 2.67
N TRP A 5 6.61 -0.50 2.39
CA TRP A 5 6.13 -1.79 2.85
C TRP A 5 5.66 -2.64 1.67
N TYR A 6 5.98 -3.92 1.74
CA TYR A 6 5.59 -4.91 0.75
C TYR A 6 4.58 -5.87 1.37
N GLU A 7 3.49 -6.14 0.64
CA GLU A 7 2.46 -7.07 1.07
C GLU A 7 2.96 -8.51 0.98
N GLY A 8 3.15 -9.18 2.13
CA GLY A 8 3.55 -10.58 2.18
C GLY A 8 2.38 -11.56 2.06
N TRP A 9 1.19 -11.18 2.56
CA TRP A 9 -0.05 -11.94 2.45
C TRP A 9 -1.23 -11.01 2.71
N ARG A 10 -2.40 -11.33 2.14
CA ARG A 10 -3.63 -10.57 2.36
C ARG A 10 -4.86 -11.46 2.44
N ILE A 11 -5.95 -10.89 2.97
CA ILE A 11 -7.30 -11.38 2.78
C ILE A 11 -7.90 -10.59 1.62
N ASP A 12 -8.51 -11.28 0.66
CA ASP A 12 -9.11 -10.62 -0.50
C ASP A 12 -10.16 -9.59 -0.07
N ASN A 13 -10.07 -8.40 -0.66
CA ASN A 13 -10.95 -7.29 -0.37
C ASN A 13 -11.53 -6.71 -1.67
N LYS A 14 -12.68 -6.04 -1.54
CA LYS A 14 -13.41 -5.45 -2.68
C LYS A 14 -12.69 -4.30 -3.38
N TRP A 15 -11.65 -3.74 -2.76
CA TRP A 15 -10.95 -2.55 -3.26
C TRP A 15 -9.75 -2.91 -4.13
N GLN A 16 -9.28 -4.15 -4.04
CA GLN A 16 -8.15 -4.65 -4.82
C GLN A 16 -8.40 -6.05 -5.39
N PRO A 17 -9.52 -6.31 -6.09
CA PRO A 17 -9.81 -7.65 -6.62
C PRO A 17 -8.77 -8.06 -7.67
N GLY A 18 -8.24 -9.29 -7.56
CA GLY A 18 -7.38 -9.88 -8.60
C GLY A 18 -5.91 -9.44 -8.60
N PHE A 19 -5.43 -8.79 -7.55
CA PHE A 19 -4.01 -8.45 -7.39
C PHE A 19 -3.30 -9.47 -6.51
N GLN A 20 -2.11 -9.91 -6.93
CA GLN A 20 -1.29 -10.87 -6.17
C GLN A 20 -0.48 -10.19 -5.06
N CYS A 21 0.06 -8.99 -5.33
CA CYS A 21 0.88 -8.22 -4.40
C CYS A 21 0.73 -6.71 -4.63
N SER A 22 0.83 -5.92 -3.55
CA SER A 22 0.93 -4.46 -3.60
C SER A 22 2.08 -3.95 -2.72
N SER A 23 2.62 -2.78 -3.07
CA SER A 23 3.51 -2.00 -2.19
C SER A 23 2.80 -0.73 -1.74
N VAL A 24 3.06 -0.34 -0.50
CA VAL A 24 2.50 0.87 0.10
C VAL A 24 3.60 1.69 0.76
N TYR A 25 3.56 3.00 0.54
CA TYR A 25 4.47 3.96 1.14
C TYR A 25 3.73 4.86 2.12
N PHE A 26 4.25 4.94 3.35
CA PHE A 26 3.73 5.83 4.38
C PHE A 26 4.67 7.00 4.62
N PHE A 27 4.16 8.21 4.53
CA PHE A 27 4.88 9.43 4.88
C PHE A 27 4.03 10.39 5.71
N ARG A 28 4.71 11.34 6.35
CA ARG A 28 4.08 12.42 7.09
C ARG A 28 4.29 13.72 6.34
N ASP A 29 3.21 14.40 6.00
CA ASP A 29 3.30 15.69 5.35
C ASP A 29 3.72 16.81 6.32
N LYS A 30 3.86 18.03 5.80
CA LYS A 30 4.26 19.22 6.56
C LYS A 30 3.23 19.65 7.62
N GLU A 31 1.97 19.23 7.49
CA GLU A 31 0.88 19.51 8.44
C GLU A 31 0.80 18.42 9.51
N GLY A 32 1.62 17.38 9.37
CA GLY A 32 1.72 16.28 10.29
C GLY A 32 0.71 15.16 10.02
N VAL A 33 0.00 15.21 8.89
CA VAL A 33 -0.95 14.18 8.45
C VAL A 33 -0.18 12.99 7.91
N ILE A 34 -0.62 11.78 8.27
CA ILE A 34 -0.07 10.54 7.74
C ILE A 34 -0.82 10.23 6.45
N THR A 35 -0.08 10.06 5.36
CA THR A 35 -0.62 9.74 4.05
C THR A 35 -0.09 8.38 3.59
N GLU A 36 -0.96 7.65 2.91
CA GLU A 36 -0.71 6.34 2.31
C GLU A 36 -0.76 6.47 0.78
N GLU A 37 0.30 6.07 0.09
CA GLU A 37 0.38 6.06 -1.38
C GLU A 37 0.74 4.67 -1.90
N LEU A 38 0.03 4.22 -2.92
CA LEU A 38 0.13 2.87 -3.49
C LEU A 38 0.91 2.95 -4.81
N ASP A 39 2.16 2.50 -4.81
CA ASP A 39 3.10 2.79 -5.90
C ASP A 39 3.07 1.72 -7.01
N ALA A 40 3.01 0.45 -6.65
CA ALA A 40 3.00 -0.64 -7.62
C ALA A 40 1.90 -1.65 -7.32
N VAL A 41 0.96 -1.74 -8.26
CA VAL A 41 -0.01 -2.82 -8.33
C VAL A 41 0.54 -3.87 -9.29
N ILE A 42 0.94 -5.04 -8.78
CA ILE A 42 1.43 -6.14 -9.61
C ILE A 42 0.21 -6.96 -10.04
N PRO A 43 -0.19 -6.93 -11.33
CA PRO A 43 -1.26 -7.80 -11.82
C PRO A 43 -0.83 -9.26 -11.66
N ALA A 44 -1.81 -10.14 -11.41
CA ALA A 44 -1.60 -11.57 -11.23
C ALA A 44 -0.88 -12.26 -12.40
#